data_AF-A0A967FLS2-F1
#
_entry.id   AF-A0A967FLS2-F1
#
_cell.length_a   1.000
_cell.length_b   1.000
_cell.length_c   1.000
_cell.angle_alpha   90.00
_cell.angle_beta   90.00
_cell.angle_gamma   90.00
#
_symmetry.space_group_name_H-M   'P 1'
#
loop_
_entity.id
_entity.type
_entity.pdbx_description
1 polymer ?
#
loop_
_entity_poly.entity_id
_entity_poly.type
_entity_poly.pdbx_seq_one_letter_code
_entity_poly.pdbx_strand_id
1 'polypeptide(L)'
;ATPESKAMVNLFFAMQDAKSNPDKEEASEVNKIGVLGAGLMGSGIANVSANKGEYRVLLKDQNAEQAAEGKKHIWQDLEKDRKKHIISEFERDRTASL
;
A
#
# COMPACT_ATOMS: atom_id res chain seq x y z
N ALA A 1 20.17 17.21 -26.44
CA ALA A 1 19.13 16.41 -25.76
C ALA A 1 17.93 16.26 -26.69
N THR A 2 17.41 15.03 -26.85
CA THR A 2 16.24 14.75 -27.70
C THR A 2 14.94 15.28 -27.09
N PRO A 3 13.86 15.44 -27.86
CA PRO A 3 12.55 15.81 -27.32
C PRO A 3 12.06 14.88 -26.20
N GLU A 4 12.30 13.57 -26.33
CA GLU A 4 11.92 12.55 -25.35
C GLU A 4 12.69 12.73 -24.04
N SER A 5 14.00 13.02 -24.13
CA SER A 5 14.82 13.31 -22.94
C SER A 5 14.31 14.55 -22.20
N LYS A 6 13.93 15.61 -22.91
CA LYS A 6 13.35 16.82 -22.30
C LYS A 6 12.00 16.52 -21.62
N ALA A 7 11.15 15.72 -22.25
CA ALA A 7 9.87 15.32 -21.67
C ALA A 7 10.04 14.48 -20.40
N MET A 8 10.99 13.55 -20.37
CA MET A 8 11.29 12.73 -19.19
C MET A 8 11.81 13.57 -18.02
N VAL A 9 12.63 14.59 -18.29
CA VAL A 9 13.08 15.54 -17.26
C VAL A 9 11.90 16.32 -16.68
N ASN A 10 10.95 16.75 -17.51
CA ASN A 10 9.75 17.43 -17.03
C ASN A 10 8.89 16.50 -16.16
N LEU A 11 8.71 15.24 -16.56
CA LEU A 11 8.00 14.24 -15.76
C LEU A 11 8.68 13.99 -14.42
N PHE A 12 10.02 13.98 -14.39
CA PHE A 12 10.77 13.82 -13.14
C PHE A 12 10.44 14.92 -12.13
N PHE A 13 10.48 16.20 -12.56
CA PHE A 13 10.14 17.32 -11.67
C PHE A 13 8.66 17.29 -11.26
N ALA A 14 7.74 17.03 -12.19
CA ALA A 14 6.32 16.90 -11.87
C ALA A 14 6.03 15.78 -10.85
N MET A 15 6.71 14.63 -10.96
CA MET A 15 6.59 13.54 -9.98
C MET A 15 7.20 13.91 -8.62
N GLN A 16 8.25 14.72 -8.59
CA GLN A 16 8.87 15.17 -7.35
C GLN A 16 7.94 16.12 -6.59
N ASP A 17 7.33 17.07 -7.31
CA ASP A 17 6.37 18.02 -6.74
C ASP A 17 5.12 17.30 -6.22
N ALA A 18 4.60 16.32 -6.97
CA ALA A 18 3.40 15.55 -6.60
C ALA A 18 3.58 14.64 -5.36
N LYS A 19 4.82 14.36 -4.92
CA LYS A 19 5.09 13.58 -3.70
C LYS A 19 5.03 14.43 -2.43
N SER A 20 5.13 15.76 -2.55
CA SER A 20 5.05 16.66 -1.41
C SER A 20 3.59 16.99 -1.12
N ASN A 21 3.18 16.95 0.15
CA ASN A 21 1.86 17.43 0.55
C ASN A 21 1.94 18.95 0.78
N PRO A 22 1.27 19.79 -0.05
CA PRO A 22 1.25 21.24 0.14
C PRO A 22 0.55 21.64 1.44
N ASP A 23 -0.44 20.87 1.87
CA ASP A 23 -1.29 21.17 3.04
C ASP A 23 -0.86 20.35 4.27
N LYS A 24 0.46 20.14 4.43
CA LYS A 24 1.00 19.31 5.51
C LYS A 24 0.63 19.81 6.90
N GLU A 25 0.47 21.12 7.08
CA GLU A 25 0.09 21.74 8.36
C GLU A 25 -1.36 21.44 8.75
N GLU A 26 -2.23 21.15 7.77
CA GLU A 26 -3.65 20.80 8.00
C GLU A 26 -3.86 19.29 8.18
N ALA A 27 -2.84 18.48 7.87
CA ALA A 27 -2.92 17.02 7.94
C ALA A 27 -2.93 16.52 9.40
N SER A 28 -3.94 15.72 9.73
CA SER A 28 -3.99 15.02 11.02
C SER A 28 -3.18 13.72 10.97
N GLU A 29 -2.52 13.39 12.07
CA GLU A 29 -1.82 12.11 12.22
C GLU A 29 -2.82 10.96 12.29
N VAL A 30 -2.63 9.93 11.44
CA VAL A 30 -3.49 8.74 11.40
C VAL A 30 -2.67 7.53 11.78
N ASN A 31 -3.06 6.84 12.84
CA ASN A 31 -2.37 5.63 13.31
C ASN A 31 -3.12 4.33 12.95
N LYS A 32 -4.43 4.44 12.67
CA LYS A 32 -5.31 3.30 12.39
C LYS A 32 -6.29 3.65 11.30
N ILE A 33 -6.44 2.74 10.34
CA ILE A 33 -7.35 2.90 9.21
C ILE A 33 -8.30 1.70 9.08
N GLY A 34 -9.48 1.94 8.51
CA GLY A 34 -10.44 0.90 8.14
C GLY A 34 -10.63 0.88 6.63
N VAL A 35 -10.47 -0.29 6.02
CA VAL A 35 -10.75 -0.52 4.61
C VAL A 35 -12.05 -1.30 4.49
N LEU A 36 -13.03 -0.69 3.83
CA LEU A 36 -14.35 -1.28 3.59
C LEU A 36 -14.38 -1.92 2.19
N GLY A 37 -14.59 -3.23 2.15
CA GLY A 37 -14.45 -4.07 0.97
C GLY A 37 -13.08 -4.75 0.95
N ALA A 38 -13.09 -6.07 0.84
CA ALA A 38 -11.93 -6.96 0.80
C ALA A 38 -11.69 -7.57 -0.59
N GLY A 39 -12.36 -7.06 -1.62
CA GLY A 39 -12.06 -7.39 -3.02
C GLY A 39 -10.70 -6.84 -3.47
N LEU A 40 -10.41 -6.97 -4.78
CA LEU A 40 -9.08 -6.68 -5.36
C LEU A 40 -8.45 -5.34 -4.94
N MET A 41 -9.22 -4.25 -5.03
CA MET A 41 -8.71 -2.92 -4.65
C MET A 41 -8.56 -2.78 -3.13
N GLY A 42 -9.51 -3.32 -2.37
CA GLY A 42 -9.51 -3.23 -0.90
C GLY A 42 -8.35 -3.99 -0.28
N SER A 43 -8.09 -5.21 -0.74
CA SER A 43 -6.89 -5.98 -0.35
C SER A 43 -5.61 -5.25 -0.73
N GLY A 44 -5.56 -4.63 -1.92
CA GLY A 44 -4.40 -3.85 -2.37
C GLY A 44 -4.12 -2.62 -1.50
N ILE A 45 -5.15 -1.83 -1.20
CA ILE A 45 -5.05 -0.65 -0.32
C ILE A 45 -4.62 -1.09 1.08
N ALA A 46 -5.23 -2.16 1.61
CA ALA A 46 -4.87 -2.69 2.93
C ALA A 46 -3.40 -3.13 2.98
N ASN A 47 -2.91 -3.85 1.97
CA ASN A 47 -1.52 -4.27 1.87
C ASN A 47 -0.55 -3.08 1.84
N VAL A 48 -0.77 -2.12 0.94
CA VAL A 48 0.13 -0.95 0.80
C VAL A 48 0.14 -0.11 2.07
N SER A 49 -1.03 0.10 2.68
CA SER A 49 -1.15 0.91 3.89
C SER A 49 -0.45 0.27 5.08
N ALA A 50 -0.49 -1.05 5.18
CA ALA A 50 0.16 -1.79 6.24
C ALA A 50 1.67 -1.94 6.05
N ASN A 51 2.09 -2.33 4.84
CA ASN A 51 3.47 -2.65 4.54
C ASN A 51 4.33 -1.39 4.39
N LYS A 52 3.81 -0.37 3.69
CA LYS A 52 4.56 0.87 3.40
C LYS A 52 4.15 2.04 4.26
N GLY A 53 2.89 2.09 4.68
CA GLY A 53 2.36 3.15 5.52
C GLY A 53 2.51 2.89 7.01
N GLU A 54 2.87 1.66 7.41
CA GLU A 54 2.99 1.22 8.82
C GLU A 54 1.71 1.49 9.66
N TYR A 55 0.57 1.62 9.00
CA TYR A 55 -0.72 1.85 9.65
C TYR A 55 -1.28 0.55 10.22
N ARG A 56 -2.01 0.66 11.33
CA ARG A 56 -2.88 -0.45 11.79
C ARG A 56 -4.13 -0.52 10.91
N VAL A 57 -4.27 -1.58 10.12
CA VAL A 57 -5.35 -1.69 9.13
C VAL A 57 -6.43 -2.68 9.59
N LEU A 58 -7.69 -2.25 9.60
CA LEU A 58 -8.84 -3.15 9.71
C LEU A 58 -9.46 -3.38 8.33
N LEU A 59 -9.49 -4.63 7.87
CA LEU A 59 -10.17 -5.02 6.64
C LEU A 59 -11.57 -5.58 6.96
N LYS A 60 -12.62 -4.93 6.47
CA LYS A 60 -14.02 -5.35 6.68
C LYS A 60 -14.72 -5.58 5.35
N ASP A 61 -15.42 -6.70 5.23
CA ASP A 61 -16.34 -6.97 4.12
C ASP A 61 -17.75 -7.31 4.65
N GLN A 62 -18.72 -7.49 3.76
CA GLN A 62 -20.10 -7.85 4.09
C GLN A 62 -20.18 -9.25 4.71
N ASN A 63 -19.41 -10.21 4.17
CA ASN A 63 -19.34 -11.58 4.65
C ASN A 63 -17.91 -11.95 5.09
N ALA A 64 -17.78 -13.04 5.85
CA ALA A 64 -16.49 -13.46 6.39
C ALA A 64 -15.58 -14.07 5.31
N GLU A 65 -16.19 -14.71 4.32
CA GLU A 65 -15.52 -15.39 3.22
C GLU A 65 -14.74 -14.41 2.33
N GLN A 66 -15.36 -13.28 1.97
CA GLN A 66 -14.70 -12.24 1.16
C GLN A 66 -13.59 -11.55 1.94
N ALA A 67 -13.78 -11.34 3.25
CA ALA A 67 -12.71 -10.83 4.11
C ALA A 67 -11.52 -11.80 4.16
N ALA A 68 -11.77 -13.12 4.20
CA ALA A 68 -10.73 -14.14 4.17
C ALA A 68 -10.02 -14.20 2.80
N GLU A 69 -10.75 -14.10 1.68
CA GLU A 69 -10.14 -14.03 0.35
C GLU A 69 -9.28 -12.78 0.18
N GLY A 70 -9.73 -11.62 0.69
CA GLY A 70 -8.91 -10.42 0.73
C GLY A 70 -7.61 -10.60 1.51
N LYS A 71 -7.68 -11.21 2.71
CA LYS A 71 -6.47 -11.54 3.50
C LYS A 71 -5.53 -12.52 2.78
N LYS A 72 -6.08 -13.51 2.07
CA LYS A 72 -5.31 -14.46 1.26
C LYS A 72 -4.61 -13.78 0.09
N HIS A 73 -5.24 -12.80 -0.57
CA HIS A 73 -4.58 -12.01 -1.61
C HIS A 73 -3.40 -11.21 -1.04
N ILE A 74 -3.58 -10.55 0.11
CA ILE A 74 -2.51 -9.83 0.80
C ILE A 74 -1.34 -10.78 1.11
N TRP A 75 -1.64 -11.96 1.67
CA TRP A 75 -0.64 -12.99 1.96
C TRP A 75 0.14 -13.41 0.72
N GLN A 76 -0.56 -13.68 -0.39
CA GLN A 76 0.08 -14.08 -1.65
C GLN A 76 1.04 -13.02 -2.17
N ASP A 77 0.69 -11.74 -2.06
CA ASP A 77 1.56 -10.65 -2.49
C ASP A 77 2.77 -10.48 -1.58
N LEU A 78 2.59 -10.56 -0.25
CA LEU A 78 3.71 -10.55 0.69
C LEU A 78 4.64 -11.75 0.49
N GLU A 79 4.11 -12.93 0.17
CA GLU A 79 4.92 -14.11 -0.12
C GLU A 79 5.70 -13.96 -1.44
N LYS A 80 5.15 -13.26 -2.45
CA LYS A 80 5.91 -12.91 -3.66
C LYS A 80 7.07 -11.98 -3.32
N ASP A 81 6.85 -10.98 -2.48
CA ASP A 81 7.88 -10.04 -2.05
C ASP A 81 8.96 -10.71 -1.21
N ARG A 82 8.57 -11.63 -0.32
CA ARG A 82 9.50 -12.49 0.43
C ARG A 82 10.35 -13.36 -0.50
N LYS A 83 9.74 -14.00 -1.50
CA LYS A 83 10.46 -14.81 -2.51
C LYS A 83 11.43 -13.99 -3.36
N LYS A 84 11.15 -12.70 -3.56
CA LYS A 84 12.05 -11.74 -4.21
C LYS A 84 13.10 -11.15 -3.26
N HIS A 85 13.14 -11.59 -2.01
CA HIS A 85 14.02 -11.06 -0.95
C HIS A 85 13.82 -9.56 -0.68
N ILE A 86 12.62 -9.03 -0.92
CA ILE A 86 12.27 -7.62 -0.62
C ILE A 86 11.96 -7.48 0.87
N ILE A 87 11.30 -8.48 1.47
CA ILE A 87 10.97 -8.54 2.90
C ILE A 87 11.39 -9.87 3.51
N SER A 88 11.64 -9.86 4.81
CA SER A 88 11.90 -11.06 5.62
C SER A 88 10.61 -11.85 5.91
N GLU A 89 10.78 -13.09 6.38
CA GLU A 89 9.66 -13.91 6.85
C GLU A 89 8.94 -13.28 8.04
N PHE A 90 9.69 -12.68 8.96
CA PHE A 90 9.13 -11.98 10.11
C PHE A 90 8.29 -10.77 9.69
N GLU A 91 8.77 -9.97 8.73
CA GLU A 91 8.04 -8.81 8.22
C GLU A 91 6.76 -9.21 7.46
N ARG A 92 6.81 -10.32 6.71
CA ARG A 92 5.62 -10.91 6.09
C ARG A 92 4.58 -11.25 7.15
N ASP A 93 4.96 -11.99 8.18
CA ASP A 93 4.02 -12.47 9.20
C ASP A 93 3.47 -11.32 10.04
N ARG A 94 4.31 -10.34 10.38
CA ARG A 94 3.90 -9.11 11.06
C ARG A 94 2.88 -8.33 10.24
N THR A 95 3.11 -8.19 8.93
CA THR A 95 2.21 -7.47 8.01
C THR A 95 1.01 -8.32 7.62
N ALA A 96 1.05 -9.63 7.72
CA ALA A 96 -0.12 -10.47 7.55
C ALA A 96 -1.05 -10.44 8.78
N SER A 97 -0.49 -10.07 9.94
CA SER A 97 -1.20 -9.96 11.22
C SER A 97 -2.07 -8.70 11.37
N LEU A 98 -2.27 -7.92 10.31
CA LEU A 98 -3.17 -6.76 10.28
C LEU A 98 -4.59 -7.10 10.76
#